data_AF-A0A4T0CQG8-F1
#
_entry.id   AF-A0A4T0CQG8-F1
#
_cell.length_a   1.000
_cell.length_b   1.000
_cell.length_c   1.000
_cell.angle_alpha   90.00
_cell.angle_beta   90.00
_cell.angle_gamma   90.00
#
_symmetry.space_group_name_H-M   'P 1'
#
loop_
_entity.id
_entity.type
_entity.pdbx_description
1 polymer ?
#
loop_
_entity_poly.entity_id
_entity_poly.type
_entity_poly.pdbx_seq_one_letter_code
_entity_poly.pdbx_strand_id
1 'polypeptide(L)'
;GVGGSASWVGVFGVLVGRDDGTFGGLIFLVTTFSSYYLVSVPVILNLATLTGFCVIDSVIGGQSLSAITHGHLTPDVGIVVIAILAMLVCFCGFKILHRYERFAWIPALIAIVIATGTGGKHLSNQAAFETPEASTILSFSALIAGFLIPWAALAGDFAVYMVPEASSTKVFAYTYGGLFLPTVPLMVLGAAIGGACPNVPSWQAGYDSTSVGGVLAAMLEPAGGFGKFVVVLLAFSLLGNIAATMYSITLNFQLLLPWMVRVPRFLFAIVITAIVIPVAIRAATSFFDNLENFIGVIGYWASAFVAVVVIEHAWFRKSDCSAYDHEKWDKSNMLPSGLAALGASVLSFALVVPSMAQVWYTGPIAKTTGDIGFESAFVVTGLLYVPLRYLEIRIQKRV
;
A
#
# COMPACT_ATOMS: atom_id res chain seq x y z
N GLY A 1 13.43 -13.98 -0.14
CA GLY A 1 14.42 -12.93 0.18
C GLY A 1 13.76 -11.57 0.27
N VAL A 2 13.28 -11.04 -0.86
CA VAL A 2 12.85 -9.63 -0.99
C VAL A 2 11.51 -9.30 -0.31
N GLY A 3 10.54 -10.23 -0.31
CA GLY A 3 9.30 -10.06 0.47
C GLY A 3 9.55 -9.91 1.97
N GLY A 4 10.61 -10.55 2.50
CA GLY A 4 11.03 -10.37 3.88
C GLY A 4 11.51 -8.96 4.15
N SER A 5 12.44 -8.43 3.34
CA SER A 5 12.98 -7.06 3.49
C SER A 5 11.93 -5.96 3.34
N ALA A 6 10.92 -6.13 2.47
CA ALA A 6 9.81 -5.19 2.36
C ALA A 6 8.85 -5.27 3.57
N SER A 7 8.65 -6.47 4.14
CA SER A 7 7.90 -6.62 5.39
C SER A 7 8.64 -6.04 6.61
N TRP A 8 9.98 -6.08 6.68
CA TRP A 8 10.77 -5.44 7.75
C TRP A 8 10.53 -3.92 7.81
N VAL A 9 10.42 -3.29 6.64
CA VAL A 9 10.15 -1.85 6.47
C VAL A 9 8.75 -1.47 6.98
N GLY A 10 7.72 -2.26 6.62
CA GLY A 10 6.36 -2.09 7.13
C GLY A 10 6.27 -2.17 8.66
N VAL A 11 7.03 -3.10 9.24
CA VAL A 11 7.04 -3.32 10.68
C VAL A 11 7.78 -2.21 11.44
N PHE A 12 8.79 -1.59 10.84
CA PHE A 12 9.47 -0.44 11.44
C PHE A 12 8.50 0.73 11.66
N GLY A 13 7.58 0.99 10.72
CA GLY A 13 6.52 2.00 10.90
C GLY A 13 5.60 1.71 12.08
N VAL A 14 5.31 0.44 12.35
CA VAL A 14 4.50 0.03 13.53
C VAL A 14 5.28 0.15 14.83
N LEU A 15 6.54 -0.29 14.85
CA LEU A 15 7.36 -0.23 16.06
C LEU A 15 7.58 1.19 16.53
N VAL A 16 7.78 2.11 15.59
CA VAL A 16 7.98 3.51 15.91
C VAL A 16 6.64 4.20 16.28
N GLY A 17 5.55 3.91 15.57
CA GLY A 17 4.24 4.50 15.90
C GLY A 17 3.63 4.03 17.23
N ARG A 18 4.10 2.90 17.78
CA ARG A 18 3.61 2.29 19.03
C ARG A 18 4.13 2.99 20.28
N ASP A 19 5.40 3.39 20.27
CA ASP A 19 6.04 4.00 21.45
C ASP A 19 5.61 5.46 21.63
N ASP A 20 4.96 6.06 20.62
CA ASP A 20 4.47 7.44 20.62
C ASP A 20 3.06 7.64 21.26
N GLY A 21 2.39 6.56 21.67
CA GLY A 21 1.33 6.48 22.69
C GLY A 21 0.05 7.33 22.61
N THR A 22 -0.07 8.39 21.79
CA THR A 22 -1.26 9.27 21.82
C THR A 22 -1.62 9.96 20.49
N PHE A 23 -0.72 10.06 19.51
CA PHE A 23 -0.97 10.66 18.18
C PHE A 23 -0.03 10.06 17.09
N GLY A 24 0.04 8.73 17.02
CA GLY A 24 0.93 7.97 16.12
C GLY A 24 0.71 8.22 14.61
N GLY A 25 1.79 8.08 13.85
CA GLY A 25 1.90 8.48 12.44
C GLY A 25 2.07 10.00 12.27
N LEU A 26 1.16 10.77 12.86
CA LEU A 26 1.09 12.23 12.84
C LEU A 26 2.35 12.89 13.43
N ILE A 27 2.68 12.55 14.67
CA ILE A 27 3.87 13.07 15.35
C ILE A 27 5.11 12.54 14.64
N PHE A 28 5.16 11.27 14.27
CA PHE A 28 6.36 10.67 13.69
C PHE A 28 6.76 11.27 12.33
N LEU A 29 5.80 11.51 11.42
CA LEU A 29 6.03 12.23 10.17
C LEU A 29 6.46 13.68 10.44
N VAL A 30 5.80 14.36 11.38
CA VAL A 30 6.09 15.75 11.75
C VAL A 30 7.44 15.90 12.47
N THR A 31 7.86 14.93 13.28
CA THR A 31 9.13 14.92 14.01
C THR A 31 10.28 14.41 13.15
N THR A 32 10.03 13.54 12.18
CA THR A 32 11.07 13.04 11.25
C THR A 32 11.31 14.03 10.11
N PHE A 33 10.25 14.53 9.46
CA PHE A 33 10.37 15.55 8.40
C PHE A 33 10.41 16.98 8.95
N SER A 34 10.28 17.14 10.26
CA SER A 34 10.73 18.26 11.07
C SER A 34 10.23 19.66 10.69
N SER A 35 9.42 19.87 9.65
CA SER A 35 8.85 21.20 9.38
C SER A 35 7.40 21.10 8.99
N TYR A 36 6.59 21.94 9.64
CA TYR A 36 5.13 22.02 9.48
C TYR A 36 4.69 22.16 8.01
N TYR A 37 5.53 22.75 7.15
CA TYR A 37 5.26 22.95 5.72
C TYR A 37 5.92 21.90 4.81
N LEU A 38 7.06 21.34 5.21
CA LEU A 38 7.76 20.34 4.39
C LEU A 38 7.16 18.94 4.52
N VAL A 39 6.45 18.67 5.62
CA VAL A 39 5.64 17.46 5.83
C VAL A 39 4.50 17.35 4.80
N SER A 40 4.01 18.46 4.23
CA SER A 40 2.95 18.42 3.22
C SER A 40 3.36 17.65 1.96
N VAL A 41 4.65 17.63 1.59
CA VAL A 41 5.13 16.89 0.40
C VAL A 41 4.94 15.37 0.54
N PRO A 42 5.52 14.69 1.55
CA PRO A 42 5.29 13.25 1.74
C PRO A 42 3.82 12.94 2.04
N VAL A 43 3.07 13.84 2.69
CA VAL A 43 1.62 13.66 2.92
C VAL A 43 0.85 13.65 1.60
N ILE A 44 1.15 14.54 0.64
CA ILE A 44 0.52 14.54 -0.69
C ILE A 44 0.85 13.24 -1.44
N LEU A 45 2.11 12.80 -1.39
CA LEU A 45 2.53 11.54 -2.03
C LEU A 45 1.83 10.33 -1.39
N ASN A 46 1.69 10.31 -0.07
CA ASN A 46 0.94 9.28 0.64
C ASN A 46 -0.55 9.32 0.28
N LEU A 47 -1.18 10.49 0.27
CA LEU A 47 -2.57 10.66 -0.15
C LEU A 47 -2.80 10.13 -1.57
N ALA A 48 -1.91 10.45 -2.51
CA ALA A 48 -1.98 9.93 -3.87
C ALA A 48 -1.86 8.39 -3.89
N THR A 49 -0.92 7.84 -3.12
CA THR A 49 -0.69 6.40 -2.99
C THR A 49 -1.93 5.67 -2.46
N LEU A 50 -2.48 6.12 -1.33
CA LEU A 50 -3.66 5.52 -0.70
C LEU A 50 -4.90 5.66 -1.59
N THR A 51 -5.04 6.79 -2.28
CA THR A 51 -6.13 7.00 -3.25
C THR A 51 -6.02 6.02 -4.41
N GLY A 52 -4.80 5.79 -4.92
CA GLY A 52 -4.56 4.80 -5.96
C GLY A 52 -4.97 3.40 -5.52
N PHE A 53 -4.56 2.95 -4.33
CA PHE A 53 -5.00 1.65 -3.78
C PHE A 53 -6.52 1.53 -3.67
N CYS A 54 -7.21 2.56 -3.18
CA CYS A 54 -8.67 2.60 -3.18
C CYS A 54 -9.27 2.46 -4.59
N VAL A 55 -8.65 3.07 -5.60
CA VAL A 55 -9.06 2.93 -7.00
C VAL A 55 -8.88 1.48 -7.48
N ILE A 56 -7.72 0.86 -7.21
CA ILE A 56 -7.44 -0.54 -7.58
C ILE A 56 -8.53 -1.46 -7.05
N ASP A 57 -8.74 -1.41 -5.73
CA ASP A 57 -9.64 -2.30 -5.03
C ASP A 57 -11.10 -2.08 -5.45
N SER A 58 -11.49 -0.83 -5.70
CA SER A 58 -12.85 -0.52 -6.18
C SER A 58 -13.09 -1.10 -7.58
N VAL A 59 -12.11 -1.05 -8.47
CA VAL A 59 -12.21 -1.64 -9.81
C VAL A 59 -12.27 -3.17 -9.74
N ILE A 60 -11.38 -3.81 -8.99
CA ILE A 60 -11.37 -5.27 -8.85
C ILE A 60 -12.69 -5.75 -8.22
N GLY A 61 -13.18 -5.05 -7.20
CA GLY A 61 -14.47 -5.34 -6.58
C GLY A 61 -15.65 -5.17 -7.55
N GLY A 62 -15.67 -4.06 -8.30
CA GLY A 62 -16.69 -3.79 -9.29
C GLY A 62 -16.71 -4.78 -10.47
N GLN A 63 -15.53 -5.14 -10.98
CA GLN A 63 -15.36 -6.17 -12.02
C GLN A 63 -15.84 -7.54 -11.52
N SER A 64 -15.49 -7.92 -10.29
CA SER A 64 -15.93 -9.18 -9.68
C SER A 64 -17.46 -9.25 -9.55
N LEU A 65 -18.11 -8.15 -9.14
CA LEU A 65 -19.57 -8.07 -9.08
C LEU A 65 -20.22 -8.11 -10.47
N SER A 66 -19.62 -7.43 -11.46
CA SER A 66 -20.14 -7.43 -12.83
C SER A 66 -20.08 -8.83 -13.45
N ALA A 67 -18.99 -9.58 -13.23
CA ALA A 67 -18.72 -10.88 -13.81
C ALA A 67 -19.81 -11.95 -13.53
N ILE A 68 -20.54 -11.85 -12.41
CA ILE A 68 -21.57 -12.84 -12.03
C ILE A 68 -22.99 -12.49 -12.47
N THR A 69 -23.20 -11.26 -12.95
CA THR A 69 -24.52 -10.71 -13.27
C THR A 69 -24.89 -10.80 -14.75
N HIS A 70 -24.08 -11.47 -15.58
CA HIS A 70 -24.38 -11.70 -17.01
C HIS A 70 -24.77 -10.40 -17.76
N GLY A 71 -24.13 -9.28 -17.42
CA GLY A 71 -24.38 -7.98 -18.05
C GLY A 71 -25.49 -7.13 -17.42
N HIS A 72 -26.18 -7.61 -16.38
CA HIS A 72 -27.18 -6.79 -15.67
C HIS A 72 -26.55 -5.68 -14.81
N LEU A 73 -25.32 -5.88 -14.34
CA LEU A 73 -24.56 -4.88 -13.58
C LEU A 73 -23.27 -4.57 -14.34
N THR A 74 -23.12 -3.32 -14.78
CA THR A 74 -21.88 -2.87 -15.43
C THR A 74 -20.75 -2.72 -14.39
N PRO A 75 -19.48 -2.88 -14.79
CA PRO A 75 -18.34 -2.65 -13.88
C PRO A 75 -18.41 -1.30 -13.18
N ASP A 76 -18.86 -0.25 -13.88
CA ASP A 76 -19.05 1.10 -13.35
C ASP A 76 -20.01 1.14 -12.15
N VAL A 77 -21.15 0.45 -12.25
CA VAL A 77 -22.12 0.37 -11.14
C VAL A 77 -21.51 -0.41 -9.98
N GLY A 78 -20.76 -1.48 -10.26
CA GLY A 78 -20.05 -2.24 -9.23
C GLY A 78 -19.03 -1.40 -8.46
N ILE A 79 -18.25 -0.58 -9.16
CA ILE A 79 -17.29 0.37 -8.58
C ILE A 79 -18.00 1.35 -7.65
N VAL A 80 -19.10 1.95 -8.10
CA VAL A 80 -19.89 2.89 -7.30
C VAL A 80 -20.42 2.23 -6.03
N VAL A 81 -20.95 1.01 -6.13
CA VAL A 81 -21.46 0.26 -4.98
C VAL A 81 -20.35 -0.02 -3.97
N ILE A 82 -19.20 -0.53 -4.41
CA ILE A 82 -18.06 -0.85 -3.53
C ILE A 82 -17.53 0.42 -2.85
N ALA A 83 -17.31 1.50 -3.60
CA ALA A 83 -16.79 2.75 -3.05
C ALA A 83 -17.74 3.39 -2.02
N ILE A 84 -19.05 3.40 -2.28
CA ILE A 84 -20.05 3.93 -1.35
C ILE A 84 -20.12 3.06 -0.09
N LEU A 85 -20.17 1.73 -0.22
CA LEU A 85 -20.21 0.83 0.93
C LEU A 85 -18.95 0.98 1.80
N ALA A 86 -17.77 1.09 1.18
CA ALA A 86 -16.52 1.30 1.92
C ALA A 86 -16.52 2.65 2.66
N MET A 87 -17.04 3.72 2.04
CA MET A 87 -17.20 5.02 2.68
C MET A 87 -18.14 4.93 3.91
N LEU A 88 -19.24 4.19 3.81
CA LEU A 88 -20.17 3.99 4.94
C LEU A 88 -19.49 3.25 6.10
N VAL A 89 -18.68 2.22 5.81
CA VAL A 89 -17.89 1.50 6.83
C VAL A 89 -16.85 2.43 7.47
N CYS A 90 -16.22 3.31 6.68
CA CYS A 90 -15.28 4.31 7.18
C CYS A 90 -15.93 5.28 8.19
N PHE A 91 -17.21 5.63 8.03
CA PHE A 91 -17.92 6.48 8.99
C PHE A 91 -18.14 5.83 10.36
N CYS A 92 -18.11 4.50 10.44
CA CYS A 92 -18.28 3.78 11.70
C CYS A 92 -17.08 3.93 12.66
N GLY A 93 -15.97 4.52 12.19
CA GLY A 93 -14.78 4.83 12.99
C GLY A 93 -13.94 3.61 13.36
N PHE A 94 -12.78 3.86 14.00
CA PHE A 94 -11.75 2.84 14.21
C PHE A 94 -12.22 1.62 15.01
N LYS A 95 -13.05 1.79 16.06
CA LYS A 95 -13.48 0.65 16.90
C LYS A 95 -14.30 -0.39 16.13
N ILE A 96 -15.21 0.08 15.27
CA ILE A 96 -16.05 -0.80 14.45
C ILE A 96 -15.20 -1.40 13.33
N LEU A 97 -14.40 -0.58 12.66
CA LEU A 97 -13.48 -1.04 11.62
C LEU A 97 -12.53 -2.13 12.14
N HIS A 98 -11.89 -1.90 13.29
CA HIS A 98 -10.96 -2.87 13.88
C HIS A 98 -11.65 -4.20 14.24
N ARG A 99 -12.91 -4.15 14.73
CA ARG A 99 -13.68 -5.36 14.98
C ARG A 99 -14.08 -6.07 13.70
N TYR A 100 -14.45 -5.32 12.66
CA TYR A 100 -14.76 -5.86 11.34
C TYR A 100 -13.53 -6.57 10.74
N GLU A 101 -12.39 -5.88 10.65
CA GLU A 101 -11.12 -6.42 10.13
C GLU A 101 -10.66 -7.69 10.85
N ARG A 102 -10.87 -7.75 12.17
CA ARG A 102 -10.53 -8.93 12.98
C ARG A 102 -11.22 -10.22 12.49
N PHE A 103 -12.40 -10.11 11.89
CA PHE A 103 -13.18 -11.26 11.42
C PHE A 103 -13.34 -11.33 9.90
N ALA A 104 -13.16 -10.23 9.17
CA ALA A 104 -13.39 -10.14 7.72
C ALA A 104 -12.46 -11.06 6.90
N TRP A 105 -11.26 -11.36 7.40
CA TRP A 105 -10.33 -12.28 6.73
C TRP A 105 -10.81 -13.74 6.71
N ILE A 106 -11.63 -14.17 7.67
CA ILE A 106 -12.12 -15.56 7.77
C ILE A 106 -13.00 -15.94 6.57
N PRO A 107 -14.10 -15.22 6.25
CA PRO A 107 -14.91 -15.54 5.08
C PRO A 107 -14.13 -15.35 3.77
N ALA A 108 -13.21 -14.38 3.71
CA ALA A 108 -12.34 -14.20 2.54
C ALA A 108 -11.43 -15.43 2.32
N LEU A 109 -10.79 -15.93 3.38
CA LEU A 109 -9.96 -17.13 3.30
C LEU A 109 -10.77 -18.36 2.86
N ILE A 110 -11.96 -18.55 3.44
CA ILE A 110 -12.86 -19.65 3.05
C ILE A 110 -13.22 -19.53 1.56
N ALA A 111 -13.54 -18.32 1.09
CA ALA A 111 -13.87 -18.07 -0.31
C ALA A 111 -12.69 -18.36 -1.25
N ILE A 112 -11.47 -17.96 -0.87
CA ILE A 112 -10.24 -18.24 -1.63
C ILE A 112 -9.96 -19.75 -1.68
N VAL A 113 -10.15 -20.47 -0.56
CA VAL A 113 -10.00 -21.93 -0.51
C VAL A 113 -11.02 -22.62 -1.41
N ILE A 114 -12.28 -22.16 -1.41
CA ILE A 114 -13.32 -22.69 -2.31
C ILE A 114 -12.94 -22.44 -3.76
N ALA A 115 -12.56 -21.21 -4.12
CA ALA A 115 -12.15 -20.87 -5.48
C ALA A 115 -10.96 -21.71 -5.96
N THR A 116 -9.97 -21.89 -5.09
CA THR A 116 -8.80 -22.75 -5.35
C THR A 116 -9.21 -24.21 -5.48
N GLY A 117 -10.14 -24.70 -4.66
CA GLY A 117 -10.63 -26.07 -4.73
C GLY A 117 -11.44 -26.37 -6.00
N THR A 118 -12.28 -25.43 -6.45
CA THR A 118 -13.10 -25.59 -7.66
C THR A 118 -12.29 -25.44 -8.94
N GLY A 119 -11.37 -24.48 -8.98
CA GLY A 119 -10.48 -24.23 -10.12
C GLY A 119 -9.20 -25.06 -10.13
N GLY A 120 -8.87 -25.74 -9.02
CA GLY A 120 -7.55 -26.31 -8.77
C GLY A 120 -7.06 -27.34 -9.80
N LYS A 121 -7.97 -28.09 -10.40
CA LYS A 121 -7.64 -29.07 -11.46
C LYS A 121 -6.99 -28.45 -12.70
N HIS A 122 -7.16 -27.14 -12.90
CA HIS A 122 -6.59 -26.40 -14.03
C HIS A 122 -5.26 -25.73 -13.69
N LEU A 123 -4.88 -25.63 -12.41
CA LEU A 123 -3.62 -25.00 -11.98
C LEU A 123 -2.38 -25.78 -12.43
N SER A 124 -2.50 -27.05 -12.84
CA SER A 124 -1.39 -27.79 -13.47
C SER A 124 -1.12 -27.36 -14.91
N ASN A 125 -2.06 -26.69 -15.58
CA ASN A 125 -1.98 -26.35 -16.99
C ASN A 125 -1.17 -25.07 -17.22
N GLN A 126 0.04 -25.00 -16.67
CA GLN A 126 0.89 -23.81 -16.76
C GLN A 126 1.38 -23.58 -18.19
N ALA A 127 1.38 -22.32 -18.62
CA ALA A 127 2.05 -21.91 -19.86
C ALA A 127 3.55 -22.23 -19.76
N ALA A 128 4.15 -22.56 -20.91
CA ALA A 128 5.59 -22.73 -20.97
C ALA A 128 6.26 -21.41 -20.57
N PHE A 129 7.16 -21.46 -19.59
CA PHE A 129 7.94 -20.31 -19.15
C PHE A 129 9.42 -20.62 -19.35
N GLU A 130 10.16 -19.61 -19.77
CA GLU A 130 11.61 -19.68 -19.84
C GLU A 130 12.21 -19.46 -18.45
N THR A 131 13.46 -19.88 -18.24
CA THR A 131 14.14 -19.61 -16.98
C THR A 131 14.23 -18.10 -16.81
N PRO A 132 13.66 -17.51 -15.73
CA PRO A 132 13.58 -16.07 -15.60
C PRO A 132 14.97 -15.47 -15.48
N GLU A 133 15.23 -14.43 -16.26
CA GLU A 133 16.45 -13.65 -16.14
C GLU A 133 16.48 -12.88 -14.80
N ALA A 134 17.67 -12.51 -14.34
CA ALA A 134 17.83 -11.73 -13.13
C ALA A 134 17.05 -10.40 -13.18
N SER A 135 16.94 -9.80 -14.37
CA SER A 135 16.17 -8.58 -14.64
C SER A 135 14.68 -8.76 -14.32
N THR A 136 14.07 -9.87 -14.76
CA THR A 136 12.66 -10.19 -14.49
C THR A 136 12.42 -10.43 -13.00
N ILE A 137 13.35 -11.12 -12.33
CA ILE A 137 13.26 -11.39 -10.88
C ILE A 137 13.31 -10.09 -10.08
N LEU A 138 14.21 -9.17 -10.44
CA LEU A 138 14.35 -7.86 -9.79
C LEU A 138 13.13 -6.97 -10.04
N SER A 139 12.63 -6.91 -11.28
CA SER A 139 11.41 -6.17 -11.60
C SER A 139 10.19 -6.70 -10.84
N PHE A 140 10.01 -8.02 -10.76
CA PHE A 140 8.93 -8.61 -9.96
C PHE A 140 9.11 -8.32 -8.46
N SER A 141 10.34 -8.32 -7.98
CA SER A 141 10.66 -7.96 -6.59
C SER A 141 10.34 -6.50 -6.29
N ALA A 142 10.60 -5.58 -7.23
CA ALA A 142 10.26 -4.17 -7.13
C ALA A 142 8.74 -3.96 -7.11
N LEU A 143 7.97 -4.72 -7.89
CA LEU A 143 6.51 -4.71 -7.82
C LEU A 143 5.99 -5.10 -6.43
N ILE A 144 6.51 -6.20 -5.86
CA ILE A 144 6.15 -6.64 -4.51
C ILE A 144 6.53 -5.58 -3.47
N ALA A 145 7.70 -4.95 -3.62
CA ALA A 145 8.14 -3.88 -2.75
C ALA A 145 7.21 -2.65 -2.83
N GLY A 146 6.79 -2.27 -4.04
CA GLY A 146 5.82 -1.18 -4.26
C GLY A 146 4.46 -1.44 -3.61
N PHE A 147 4.06 -2.71 -3.47
CA PHE A 147 2.84 -3.09 -2.75
C PHE A 147 3.02 -3.05 -1.22
N LEU A 148 4.14 -3.54 -0.69
CA LEU A 148 4.34 -3.73 0.75
C LEU A 148 4.91 -2.52 1.49
N ILE A 149 5.85 -1.79 0.88
CA ILE A 149 6.54 -0.66 1.55
C ILE A 149 5.57 0.46 1.96
N PRO A 150 4.59 0.88 1.12
CA PRO A 150 3.64 1.94 1.50
C PRO A 150 2.82 1.61 2.74
N TRP A 151 2.65 0.33 3.05
CA TRP A 151 1.98 -0.09 4.27
C TRP A 151 2.68 0.47 5.52
N ALA A 152 4.01 0.71 5.48
CA ALA A 152 4.73 1.35 6.57
C ALA A 152 4.14 2.72 6.98
N ALA A 153 3.68 3.52 6.00
CA ALA A 153 3.05 4.80 6.26
C ALA A 153 1.66 4.64 6.88
N LEU A 154 0.85 3.72 6.33
CA LEU A 154 -0.47 3.33 6.88
C LEU A 154 -0.38 2.79 8.31
N ALA A 155 0.67 2.03 8.61
CA ALA A 155 0.79 1.37 9.89
C ALA A 155 0.95 2.37 11.05
N GLY A 156 1.59 3.51 10.80
CA GLY A 156 1.71 4.60 11.76
C GLY A 156 0.35 5.15 12.20
N ASP A 157 -0.61 5.26 11.28
CA ASP A 157 -1.96 5.79 11.55
C ASP A 157 -2.78 4.88 12.48
N PHE A 158 -2.46 3.58 12.54
CA PHE A 158 -3.12 2.62 13.41
C PHE A 158 -2.34 2.32 14.69
N ALA A 159 -1.03 2.54 14.68
CA ALA A 159 -0.18 2.30 15.84
C ALA A 159 -0.55 3.20 17.05
N VAL A 160 -1.22 4.35 16.81
CA VAL A 160 -1.77 5.24 17.85
C VAL A 160 -2.67 4.52 18.85
N TYR A 161 -3.37 3.50 18.38
CA TYR A 161 -4.35 2.76 19.19
C TYR A 161 -3.71 1.61 19.98
N MET A 162 -2.40 1.41 19.87
CA MET A 162 -1.68 0.41 20.64
C MET A 162 -1.44 0.90 22.07
N VAL A 163 -1.46 -0.05 23.02
CA VAL A 163 -1.11 0.25 24.40
C VAL A 163 0.41 0.45 24.54
N PRO A 164 0.88 1.47 25.27
CA PRO A 164 2.31 1.73 25.46
C PRO A 164 3.06 0.53 26.07
N GLU A 165 2.39 -0.27 26.91
CA GLU A 165 2.96 -1.41 27.62
C GLU A 165 3.09 -2.68 26.79
N ALA A 166 2.70 -2.65 25.51
CA ALA A 166 2.91 -3.81 24.62
C ALA A 166 4.41 -4.18 24.58
N SER A 167 4.77 -5.32 23.99
CA SER A 167 6.19 -5.64 23.72
C SER A 167 6.50 -5.34 22.25
N SER A 168 7.61 -4.62 21.98
CA SER A 168 8.05 -4.29 20.62
C SER A 168 8.25 -5.56 19.79
N THR A 169 8.83 -6.60 20.37
CA THR A 169 9.02 -7.90 19.69
C THR A 169 7.70 -8.58 19.32
N LYS A 170 6.67 -8.47 20.17
CA LYS A 170 5.35 -9.05 19.86
C LYS A 170 4.66 -8.29 18.74
N VAL A 171 4.71 -6.95 18.80
CA VAL A 171 4.18 -6.10 17.74
C VAL A 171 4.91 -6.38 16.42
N PHE A 172 6.23 -6.48 16.46
CA PHE A 172 7.03 -6.88 15.31
C PHE A 172 6.58 -8.22 14.72
N ALA A 173 6.53 -9.26 15.55
CA ALA A 173 6.21 -10.61 15.12
C ALA A 173 4.79 -10.73 14.56
N TYR A 174 3.81 -10.07 15.19
CA TYR A 174 2.42 -10.08 14.71
C TYR A 174 2.25 -9.31 13.41
N THR A 175 2.88 -8.14 13.28
CA THR A 175 2.84 -7.38 12.03
C THR A 175 3.55 -8.12 10.91
N TYR A 176 4.77 -8.59 11.15
CA TYR A 176 5.55 -9.30 10.14
C TYR A 176 4.84 -10.60 9.72
N GLY A 177 4.35 -11.39 10.69
CA GLY A 177 3.58 -12.60 10.41
C GLY A 177 2.28 -12.30 9.67
N GLY A 178 1.58 -11.22 10.04
CA GLY A 178 0.34 -10.77 9.42
C GLY A 178 0.50 -10.26 7.99
N LEU A 179 1.66 -9.73 7.62
CA LEU A 179 1.97 -9.38 6.22
C LEU A 179 2.50 -10.59 5.45
N PHE A 180 3.48 -11.31 6.01
CA PHE A 180 4.18 -12.37 5.30
C PHE A 180 3.29 -13.59 5.02
N LEU A 181 2.54 -14.06 6.03
CA LEU A 181 1.79 -15.31 5.96
C LEU A 181 0.65 -15.29 4.93
N PRO A 182 -0.15 -14.21 4.77
CA PRO A 182 -1.13 -14.13 3.69
C PRO A 182 -0.49 -13.72 2.36
N THR A 183 0.45 -12.78 2.33
CA THR A 183 0.97 -12.25 1.06
C THR A 183 1.70 -13.32 0.24
N VAL A 184 2.57 -14.13 0.85
CA VAL A 184 3.36 -15.10 0.08
C VAL A 184 2.48 -16.17 -0.59
N PRO A 185 1.59 -16.89 0.12
CA PRO A 185 0.72 -17.88 -0.52
C PRO A 185 -0.24 -17.28 -1.54
N LEU A 186 -0.77 -16.08 -1.29
CA LEU A 186 -1.69 -15.43 -2.23
C LEU A 186 -0.97 -14.95 -3.51
N MET A 187 0.26 -14.46 -3.39
CA MET A 187 1.10 -14.14 -4.55
C MET A 187 1.44 -15.39 -5.36
N VAL A 188 1.78 -16.51 -4.69
CA VAL A 188 2.03 -17.80 -5.36
C VAL A 188 0.76 -18.31 -6.05
N LEU A 189 -0.40 -18.22 -5.40
CA LEU A 189 -1.68 -18.59 -5.98
C LEU A 189 -2.03 -17.71 -7.19
N GLY A 190 -1.83 -16.40 -7.09
CA GLY A 190 -2.03 -15.46 -8.21
C GLY A 190 -1.12 -15.77 -9.39
N ALA A 191 0.16 -16.07 -9.14
CA ALA A 191 1.10 -16.50 -10.18
C ALA A 191 0.68 -17.82 -10.83
N ALA A 192 0.21 -18.79 -10.04
CA ALA A 192 -0.28 -20.08 -10.56
C ALA A 192 -1.55 -19.91 -11.41
N ILE A 193 -2.47 -19.03 -11.00
CA ILE A 193 -3.68 -18.71 -11.78
C ILE A 193 -3.29 -17.99 -13.08
N GLY A 194 -2.42 -16.97 -13.00
CA GLY A 194 -1.95 -16.21 -14.15
C GLY A 194 -1.21 -17.07 -15.17
N GLY A 195 -0.34 -17.98 -14.71
CA GLY A 195 0.38 -18.90 -15.57
C GLY A 195 -0.50 -19.97 -16.23
N ALA A 196 -1.61 -20.37 -15.59
CA ALA A 196 -2.56 -21.31 -16.18
C ALA A 196 -3.63 -20.64 -17.08
N CYS A 197 -3.89 -19.36 -16.90
CA CYS A 197 -4.94 -18.61 -17.61
C CYS A 197 -4.89 -18.78 -19.14
N PRO A 198 -3.73 -18.64 -19.82
CA PRO A 198 -3.66 -18.78 -21.29
C PRO A 198 -4.05 -20.17 -21.81
N ASN A 199 -3.91 -21.20 -20.98
CA ASN A 199 -4.19 -22.59 -21.36
C ASN A 199 -5.59 -23.06 -20.92
N VAL A 200 -6.38 -22.20 -20.28
CA VAL A 200 -7.73 -22.51 -19.80
C VAL A 200 -8.70 -21.53 -20.47
N PRO A 201 -9.39 -21.93 -21.55
CA PRO A 201 -10.19 -21.02 -22.36
C PRO A 201 -11.24 -20.22 -21.59
N SER A 202 -11.87 -20.83 -20.57
CA SER A 202 -12.84 -20.12 -19.71
C SER A 202 -12.19 -19.05 -18.84
N TRP A 203 -10.96 -19.27 -18.36
CA TRP A 203 -10.22 -18.28 -17.57
C TRP A 203 -9.74 -17.16 -18.46
N GLN A 204 -9.21 -17.47 -19.65
CA GLN A 204 -8.80 -16.45 -20.62
C GLN A 204 -9.98 -15.58 -21.06
N ALA A 205 -11.13 -16.19 -21.38
CA ALA A 205 -12.34 -15.43 -21.70
C ALA A 205 -12.82 -14.56 -20.53
N GLY A 206 -12.70 -15.07 -19.30
CA GLY A 206 -12.95 -14.30 -18.08
C GLY A 206 -12.02 -13.08 -17.98
N TYR A 207 -10.71 -13.29 -18.19
CA TYR A 207 -9.70 -12.25 -18.19
C TYR A 207 -9.94 -11.18 -19.26
N ASP A 208 -10.29 -11.59 -20.48
CA ASP A 208 -10.57 -10.67 -21.58
C ASP A 208 -11.84 -9.84 -21.35
N SER A 209 -12.81 -10.37 -20.58
CA SER A 209 -14.07 -9.69 -20.28
C SER A 209 -13.98 -8.68 -19.13
N THR A 210 -13.46 -9.10 -17.97
CA THR A 210 -13.47 -8.32 -16.73
C THR A 210 -12.18 -8.53 -15.92
N SER A 211 -11.09 -8.90 -16.59
CA SER A 211 -9.75 -9.10 -16.01
C SER A 211 -9.78 -10.09 -14.83
N VAL A 212 -9.15 -9.74 -13.71
CA VAL A 212 -8.99 -10.62 -12.55
C VAL A 212 -10.33 -11.07 -11.98
N GLY A 213 -11.35 -10.19 -11.96
CA GLY A 213 -12.69 -10.53 -11.47
C GLY A 213 -13.35 -11.62 -12.31
N GLY A 214 -13.15 -11.59 -13.63
CA GLY A 214 -13.67 -12.60 -14.55
C GLY A 214 -12.98 -13.95 -14.41
N VAL A 215 -11.67 -13.96 -14.18
CA VAL A 215 -10.92 -15.20 -13.90
C VAL A 215 -11.44 -15.87 -12.63
N LEU A 216 -11.61 -15.11 -11.54
CA LEU A 216 -12.15 -15.65 -10.28
C LEU A 216 -13.58 -16.19 -10.45
N ALA A 217 -14.42 -15.50 -11.23
CA ALA A 217 -15.76 -15.98 -11.55
C ALA A 217 -15.72 -17.28 -12.36
N ALA A 218 -14.83 -17.40 -13.36
CA ALA A 218 -14.65 -18.60 -14.15
C ALA A 218 -14.11 -19.79 -13.33
N MET A 219 -13.24 -19.54 -12.35
CA MET A 219 -12.77 -20.57 -11.41
C MET A 219 -13.90 -21.14 -10.54
N LEU A 220 -14.89 -20.31 -10.22
CA LEU A 220 -16.04 -20.65 -9.37
C LEU A 220 -17.27 -21.11 -10.16
N GLU A 221 -17.26 -21.00 -11.49
CA GLU A 221 -18.33 -21.44 -12.38
C GLU A 221 -18.76 -22.91 -12.13
N PRO A 222 -17.85 -23.89 -11.89
CA PRO A 222 -18.25 -25.27 -11.62
C PRO A 222 -19.12 -25.45 -10.37
N ALA A 223 -19.08 -24.50 -9.42
CA ALA A 223 -19.93 -24.51 -8.24
C ALA A 223 -21.32 -23.87 -8.48
N GLY A 224 -21.64 -23.47 -9.71
CA GLY A 224 -22.95 -22.95 -10.11
C GLY A 224 -23.37 -21.73 -9.29
N GLY A 225 -24.61 -21.74 -8.79
CA GLY A 225 -25.17 -20.63 -8.01
C GLY A 225 -24.38 -20.32 -6.72
N PHE A 226 -23.78 -21.34 -6.09
CA PHE A 226 -22.94 -21.13 -4.91
C PHE A 226 -21.63 -20.41 -5.28
N GLY A 227 -21.05 -20.72 -6.45
CA GLY A 227 -19.87 -20.01 -6.96
C GLY A 227 -20.11 -18.51 -7.10
N LYS A 228 -21.28 -18.11 -7.60
CA LYS A 228 -21.66 -16.68 -7.67
C LYS A 228 -21.70 -16.01 -6.30
N PHE A 229 -22.25 -16.69 -5.30
CA PHE A 229 -22.25 -16.18 -3.92
C PHE A 229 -20.82 -16.00 -3.38
N VAL A 230 -19.92 -16.95 -3.66
CA VAL A 230 -18.52 -16.87 -3.25
C VAL A 230 -17.79 -15.69 -3.93
N VAL A 231 -18.07 -15.41 -5.21
CA VAL A 231 -17.53 -14.21 -5.88
C VAL A 231 -18.00 -12.92 -5.19
N VAL A 232 -19.28 -12.84 -4.77
CA VAL A 232 -19.78 -11.67 -3.99
C VAL A 232 -18.99 -11.52 -2.69
N LEU A 233 -18.74 -12.63 -1.97
CA LEU A 233 -17.94 -12.59 -0.74
C LEU A 233 -16.51 -12.10 -1.00
N LEU A 234 -15.87 -12.54 -2.10
CA LEU A 234 -14.55 -12.07 -2.49
C LEU A 234 -14.57 -10.58 -2.84
N ALA A 235 -15.57 -10.12 -3.60
CA ALA A 235 -15.71 -8.70 -3.92
C ALA A 235 -15.89 -7.84 -2.67
N PHE A 236 -16.71 -8.29 -1.71
CA PHE A 236 -16.92 -7.57 -0.45
C PHE A 236 -15.77 -7.68 0.54
N SER A 237 -14.87 -8.66 0.40
CA SER A 237 -13.65 -8.71 1.22
C SER A 237 -12.77 -7.47 1.03
N LEU A 238 -12.82 -6.84 -0.15
CA LEU A 238 -12.10 -5.61 -0.47
C LEU A 238 -12.62 -4.39 0.30
N LEU A 239 -13.87 -4.42 0.80
CA LEU A 239 -14.45 -3.31 1.58
C LEU A 239 -13.62 -2.99 2.82
N GLY A 240 -13.01 -4.01 3.43
CA GLY A 240 -12.14 -3.82 4.59
C GLY A 240 -10.92 -2.98 4.27
N ASN A 241 -10.17 -3.41 3.25
CA ASN A 241 -8.97 -2.70 2.82
C ASN A 241 -9.27 -1.26 2.38
N ILE A 242 -10.34 -1.06 1.61
CA ILE A 242 -10.75 0.29 1.17
C ILE A 242 -11.17 1.14 2.37
N ALA A 243 -11.96 0.60 3.30
CA ALA A 243 -12.42 1.37 4.47
C ALA A 243 -11.26 1.76 5.39
N ALA A 244 -10.29 0.86 5.62
CA ALA A 244 -9.09 1.15 6.40
C ALA A 244 -8.18 2.18 5.70
N THR A 245 -8.04 2.08 4.39
CA THR A 245 -7.27 3.03 3.58
C THR A 245 -7.93 4.40 3.57
N MET A 246 -9.25 4.48 3.35
CA MET A 246 -10.04 5.71 3.44
C MET A 246 -9.93 6.35 4.82
N TYR A 247 -9.99 5.55 5.89
CA TYR A 247 -9.82 6.06 7.25
C TYR A 247 -8.47 6.79 7.42
N SER A 248 -7.40 6.19 6.91
CA SER A 248 -6.04 6.74 6.94
C SER A 248 -5.92 8.00 6.08
N ILE A 249 -6.56 8.02 4.90
CA ILE A 249 -6.66 9.22 4.05
C ILE A 249 -7.29 10.39 4.82
N THR A 250 -8.35 10.16 5.60
CA THR A 250 -8.95 11.26 6.39
C THR A 250 -8.01 11.86 7.43
N LEU A 251 -7.09 11.06 8.00
CA LEU A 251 -6.06 11.55 8.92
C LEU A 251 -4.98 12.33 8.16
N ASN A 252 -4.57 11.83 7.00
CA ASN A 252 -3.58 12.49 6.14
C ASN A 252 -4.09 13.85 5.61
N PHE A 253 -5.39 14.00 5.35
CA PHE A 253 -5.96 15.33 5.02
C PHE A 253 -5.84 16.32 6.18
N GLN A 254 -5.99 15.88 7.43
CA GLN A 254 -5.82 16.76 8.59
C GLN A 254 -4.35 17.17 8.78
N LEU A 255 -3.40 16.34 8.33
CA LEU A 255 -1.96 16.63 8.31
C LEU A 255 -1.54 17.63 7.23
N LEU A 256 -2.32 17.74 6.16
CA LEU A 256 -1.90 18.49 4.98
C LEU A 256 -1.75 19.99 5.27
N LEU A 257 -2.72 20.57 6.00
CA LEU A 257 -2.73 21.99 6.38
C LEU A 257 -3.24 22.15 7.82
N PRO A 258 -2.63 23.04 8.64
CA PRO A 258 -3.00 23.21 10.05
C PRO A 258 -4.49 23.51 10.30
N TRP A 259 -5.16 24.17 9.36
CA TRP A 259 -6.58 24.50 9.50
C TRP A 259 -7.51 23.32 9.18
N MET A 260 -7.06 22.31 8.44
CA MET A 260 -7.85 21.14 8.05
C MET A 260 -8.19 20.24 9.24
N VAL A 261 -7.44 20.33 10.34
CA VAL A 261 -7.76 19.66 11.62
C VAL A 261 -9.15 20.06 12.15
N ARG A 262 -9.61 21.29 11.86
CA ARG A 262 -10.92 21.80 12.29
C ARG A 262 -12.09 21.26 11.45
N VAL A 263 -11.81 20.65 10.30
CA VAL A 263 -12.83 20.11 9.40
C VAL A 263 -13.24 18.72 9.89
N PRO A 264 -14.54 18.42 10.02
CA PRO A 264 -15.02 17.09 10.38
C PRO A 264 -14.51 16.00 9.42
N ARG A 265 -13.96 14.92 9.97
CA ARG A 265 -13.30 13.84 9.21
C ARG A 265 -14.19 13.19 8.15
N PHE A 266 -15.48 13.08 8.39
CA PHE A 266 -16.42 12.47 7.44
C PHE A 266 -16.49 13.24 6.11
N LEU A 267 -16.23 14.56 6.10
CA LEU A 267 -16.20 15.35 4.87
C LEU A 267 -15.04 14.92 3.97
N PHE A 268 -13.87 14.62 4.53
CA PHE A 268 -12.74 14.11 3.76
C PHE A 268 -13.01 12.74 3.15
N ALA A 269 -13.74 11.88 3.86
CA ALA A 269 -14.20 10.59 3.33
C ALA A 269 -15.21 10.75 2.17
N ILE A 270 -16.07 11.77 2.20
CA ILE A 270 -16.96 12.10 1.07
C ILE A 270 -16.15 12.61 -0.12
N VAL A 271 -15.23 13.55 0.11
CA VAL A 271 -14.39 14.14 -0.95
C VAL A 271 -13.55 13.07 -1.63
N ILE A 272 -12.89 12.19 -0.86
CA ILE A 272 -12.07 11.14 -1.47
C ILE A 272 -12.93 10.15 -2.25
N THR A 273 -14.11 9.79 -1.76
CA THR A 273 -15.02 8.88 -2.48
C THR A 273 -15.50 9.52 -3.79
N ALA A 274 -15.79 10.83 -3.78
CA ALA A 274 -16.16 11.58 -4.97
C ALA A 274 -15.02 11.68 -6.01
N ILE A 275 -13.76 11.55 -5.59
CA ILE A 275 -12.59 11.48 -6.48
C ILE A 275 -12.35 10.05 -6.96
N VAL A 276 -12.41 9.06 -6.06
CA VAL A 276 -12.13 7.65 -6.36
C VAL A 276 -13.11 7.09 -7.38
N ILE A 277 -14.41 7.38 -7.28
CA ILE A 277 -15.42 6.85 -8.22
C ILE A 277 -15.12 7.19 -9.69
N PRO A 278 -15.02 8.48 -10.10
CA PRO A 278 -14.78 8.80 -11.51
C PRO A 278 -13.41 8.34 -11.99
N VAL A 279 -12.39 8.40 -11.12
CA VAL A 279 -11.04 7.92 -11.46
C VAL A 279 -11.05 6.40 -11.64
N ALA A 280 -11.74 5.65 -10.79
CA ALA A 280 -11.87 4.20 -10.89
C ALA A 280 -12.68 3.75 -12.11
N ILE A 281 -13.77 4.44 -12.44
CA ILE A 281 -14.53 4.18 -13.67
C ILE A 281 -13.63 4.36 -14.89
N ARG A 282 -12.85 5.46 -14.94
CA ARG A 282 -11.91 5.67 -16.04
C ARG A 282 -10.79 4.64 -16.05
N ALA A 283 -10.23 4.34 -14.88
CA ALA A 283 -9.18 3.35 -14.72
C ALA A 283 -9.65 1.96 -15.16
N ALA A 284 -10.90 1.55 -14.86
CA ALA A 284 -11.46 0.27 -15.27
C ALA A 284 -11.42 0.05 -16.79
N THR A 285 -11.47 1.13 -17.59
CA THR A 285 -11.38 1.05 -19.06
C THR A 285 -9.94 0.85 -19.58
N SER A 286 -8.92 1.10 -18.76
CA SER A 286 -7.50 1.10 -19.15
C SER A 286 -6.61 0.49 -18.05
N PHE A 287 -7.15 -0.48 -17.33
CA PHE A 287 -6.82 -0.73 -15.91
C PHE A 287 -5.46 -1.35 -15.68
N PHE A 288 -5.08 -2.37 -16.44
CA PHE A 288 -3.97 -3.21 -16.00
C PHE A 288 -2.61 -2.50 -16.13
N ASP A 289 -2.32 -1.98 -17.33
CA ASP A 289 -1.01 -1.38 -17.59
C ASP A 289 -0.79 -0.11 -16.78
N ASN A 290 -1.77 0.79 -16.69
CA ASN A 290 -1.59 2.08 -16.04
C ASN A 290 -1.47 1.98 -14.51
N LEU A 291 -2.05 0.94 -13.94
CA LEU A 291 -2.11 0.75 -12.50
C LEU A 291 -0.87 0.05 -11.94
N GLU A 292 -0.34 -0.94 -12.67
CA GLU A 292 0.93 -1.59 -12.33
C GLU A 292 2.09 -0.56 -12.32
N ASN A 293 2.08 0.35 -13.31
CA ASN A 293 3.01 1.48 -13.37
C ASN A 293 2.90 2.43 -12.16
N PHE A 294 1.68 2.63 -11.65
CA PHE A 294 1.47 3.50 -10.48
C PHE A 294 2.10 2.88 -9.22
N ILE A 295 1.96 1.57 -9.02
CA ILE A 295 2.54 0.84 -7.88
C ILE A 295 4.08 0.88 -7.92
N GLY A 296 4.69 0.77 -9.10
CA GLY A 296 6.14 0.90 -9.24
C GLY A 296 6.68 2.26 -8.76
N VAL A 297 6.04 3.35 -9.20
CA VAL A 297 6.42 4.72 -8.79
C VAL A 297 6.17 4.95 -7.29
N ILE A 298 5.10 4.39 -6.74
CA ILE A 298 4.83 4.41 -5.30
C ILE A 298 6.00 3.81 -4.51
N GLY A 299 6.52 2.67 -4.96
CA GLY A 299 7.61 1.97 -4.28
C GLY A 299 8.86 2.82 -4.11
N TYR A 300 9.19 3.68 -5.08
CA TYR A 300 10.40 4.50 -5.03
C TYR A 300 10.36 5.57 -3.94
N TRP A 301 9.28 6.36 -3.90
CA TRP A 301 9.17 7.42 -2.89
C TRP A 301 8.97 6.82 -1.50
N ALA A 302 8.18 5.75 -1.38
CA ALA A 302 7.92 5.09 -0.10
C ALA A 302 9.22 4.46 0.46
N SER A 303 10.08 3.94 -0.42
CA SER A 303 11.40 3.44 -0.05
C SER A 303 12.34 4.55 0.45
N ALA A 304 12.38 5.70 -0.26
CA ALA A 304 13.14 6.86 0.20
C ALA A 304 12.63 7.39 1.55
N PHE A 305 11.31 7.46 1.73
CA PHE A 305 10.67 7.84 2.98
C PHE A 305 11.11 6.93 4.13
N VAL A 306 11.07 5.61 3.92
CA VAL A 306 11.46 4.65 4.95
C VAL A 306 12.96 4.74 5.26
N ALA A 307 13.83 4.96 4.27
CA ALA A 307 15.26 5.14 4.51
C ALA A 307 15.55 6.30 5.47
N VAL A 308 14.90 7.46 5.24
CA VAL A 308 15.02 8.63 6.14
C VAL A 308 14.55 8.28 7.55
N VAL A 309 13.38 7.67 7.66
CA VAL A 309 12.75 7.24 8.92
C VAL A 309 13.65 6.30 9.71
N VAL A 310 14.20 5.28 9.04
CA VAL A 310 15.07 4.27 9.66
C VAL A 310 16.36 4.91 10.17
N ILE A 311 16.99 5.77 9.38
CA ILE A 311 18.27 6.39 9.76
C ILE A 311 18.07 7.43 10.85
N GLU A 312 17.03 8.26 10.79
CA GLU A 312 16.73 9.23 11.84
C GLU A 312 16.51 8.52 13.18
N HIS A 313 15.70 7.46 13.19
CA HIS A 313 15.40 6.72 14.41
C HIS A 313 16.60 5.89 14.91
N ALA A 314 17.24 5.08 14.05
CA ALA A 314 18.29 4.16 14.47
C ALA A 314 19.66 4.83 14.67
N TRP A 315 20.04 5.78 13.81
CA TRP A 315 21.38 6.39 13.84
C TRP A 315 21.41 7.66 14.70
N PHE A 316 20.52 8.62 14.43
CA PHE A 316 20.55 9.92 15.11
C PHE A 316 19.90 9.87 16.49
N ARG A 317 18.78 9.14 16.62
CA ARG A 317 18.04 8.98 17.88
C ARG A 317 18.36 7.69 18.63
N LYS A 318 19.30 6.88 18.12
CA LYS A 318 19.83 5.67 18.77
C LYS A 318 18.75 4.67 19.19
N SER A 319 17.65 4.60 18.45
CA SER A 319 16.48 3.77 18.77
C SER A 319 15.85 4.08 20.13
N ASP A 320 16.01 5.32 20.61
CA ASP A 320 15.39 5.81 21.83
C ASP A 320 14.11 6.58 21.51
N CYS A 321 12.97 5.99 21.84
CA CYS A 321 11.66 6.59 21.63
C CYS A 321 11.41 7.77 22.59
N SER A 322 12.10 7.83 23.73
CA SER A 322 12.00 8.98 24.66
C SER A 322 12.65 10.25 24.12
N ALA A 323 13.44 10.15 23.04
CA ALA A 323 14.02 11.29 22.35
C ALA A 323 13.01 12.06 21.48
N TYR A 324 11.79 11.53 21.28
CA TYR A 324 10.70 12.25 20.62
C TYR A 324 9.96 13.11 21.66
N ASP A 325 10.02 14.43 21.49
CA ASP A 325 9.38 15.36 22.42
C ASP A 325 7.94 15.68 21.97
N HIS A 326 6.99 15.07 22.67
CA HIS A 326 5.55 15.21 22.44
C HIS A 326 5.01 16.61 22.74
N GLU A 327 5.76 17.52 23.36
CA GLU A 327 5.30 18.88 23.62
C GLU A 327 5.73 19.87 22.52
N LYS A 328 6.60 19.43 21.60
CA LYS A 328 7.18 20.24 20.53
C LYS A 328 6.54 19.99 19.15
N TRP A 329 5.71 18.96 19.00
CA TRP A 329 5.15 18.54 17.70
C TRP A 329 4.36 19.65 16.96
N ASP A 330 3.66 20.52 17.69
CA ASP A 330 2.86 21.60 17.09
C ASP A 330 3.63 22.94 16.97
N LYS A 331 4.91 22.97 17.34
CA LYS A 331 5.72 24.20 17.38
C LYS A 331 6.75 24.21 16.25
N SER A 332 6.37 24.76 15.09
CA SER A 332 7.24 24.89 13.90
C SER A 332 8.64 25.46 14.19
N ASN A 333 8.77 26.41 15.14
CA ASN A 333 10.06 27.01 15.52
C ASN A 333 10.98 26.11 16.36
N MET A 334 10.49 24.96 16.82
CA MET A 334 11.20 24.02 17.69
C MET A 334 11.58 22.73 16.95
N LEU A 335 11.10 22.55 15.73
CA LEU A 335 11.39 21.38 14.91
C LEU A 335 12.57 21.70 13.93
N PRO A 336 13.40 20.71 13.56
CA PRO A 336 14.50 20.87 12.58
C PRO A 336 14.01 21.35 11.20
N SER A 337 14.84 21.84 10.28
CA SER A 337 14.26 22.36 9.01
C SER A 337 13.60 21.33 8.11
N GLY A 338 13.96 20.04 8.18
CA GLY A 338 13.44 19.00 7.29
C GLY A 338 14.05 19.02 5.87
N LEU A 339 14.91 19.99 5.59
CA LEU A 339 15.58 20.17 4.30
C LEU A 339 16.57 19.04 4.01
N ALA A 340 17.18 18.45 5.04
CA ALA A 340 18.06 17.30 4.87
C ALA A 340 17.30 16.08 4.35
N ALA A 341 16.11 15.81 4.90
CA ALA A 341 15.26 14.69 4.51
C ALA A 341 14.71 14.84 3.09
N LEU A 342 14.15 16.01 2.76
CA LEU A 342 13.66 16.29 1.41
C LEU A 342 14.81 16.36 0.40
N GLY A 343 15.92 17.01 0.75
CA GLY A 343 17.10 17.09 -0.12
C GLY A 343 17.65 15.70 -0.45
N ALA A 344 17.83 14.83 0.54
CA ALA A 344 18.27 13.46 0.32
C ALA A 344 17.28 12.64 -0.53
N SER A 345 15.98 12.85 -0.32
CA SER A 345 14.93 12.16 -1.06
C SER A 345 14.85 12.63 -2.52
N VAL A 346 14.98 13.93 -2.79
CA VAL A 346 14.97 14.48 -4.15
C VAL A 346 16.25 14.13 -4.89
N LEU A 347 17.41 14.22 -4.23
CA LEU A 347 18.70 13.90 -4.86
C LEU A 347 18.83 12.42 -5.22
N SER A 348 18.16 11.52 -4.50
CA SER A 348 18.18 10.09 -4.85
C SER A 348 17.50 9.80 -6.18
N PHE A 349 16.55 10.64 -6.63
CA PHE A 349 15.93 10.49 -7.95
C PHE A 349 16.94 10.58 -9.11
N ALA A 350 18.10 11.19 -8.89
CA ALA A 350 19.18 11.19 -9.88
C ALA A 350 19.67 9.76 -10.21
N LEU A 351 19.58 8.81 -9.28
CA LEU A 351 19.91 7.40 -9.53
C LEU A 351 18.67 6.52 -9.71
N VAL A 352 17.54 6.85 -9.08
CA VAL A 352 16.28 6.10 -9.24
C VAL A 352 15.79 6.18 -10.69
N VAL A 353 15.78 7.37 -11.30
CA VAL A 353 15.28 7.54 -12.67
C VAL A 353 16.09 6.71 -13.67
N PRO A 354 17.43 6.69 -13.67
CA PRO A 354 18.18 5.78 -14.54
C PRO A 354 18.00 4.27 -14.24
N SER A 355 17.52 3.93 -13.04
CA SER A 355 17.43 2.54 -12.53
C SER A 355 16.01 1.97 -12.53
N MET A 356 15.00 2.76 -12.89
CA MET A 356 13.60 2.32 -12.97
C MET A 356 13.28 1.64 -14.31
N ALA A 357 12.49 0.57 -14.26
CA ALA A 357 11.93 -0.10 -15.44
C ALA A 357 10.41 -0.10 -15.35
N GLN A 358 9.81 0.94 -15.91
CA GLN A 358 8.36 1.12 -15.99
C GLN A 358 7.93 1.11 -17.45
N VAL A 359 6.65 0.87 -17.76
CA VAL A 359 6.17 0.69 -19.16
C VAL A 359 6.44 1.93 -20.03
N TRP A 360 6.23 3.12 -19.47
CA TRP A 360 6.49 4.42 -20.09
C TRP A 360 7.98 4.81 -20.20
N TYR A 361 8.83 4.26 -19.34
CA TYR A 361 10.25 4.62 -19.30
C TYR A 361 11.10 3.51 -18.68
N THR A 362 12.08 3.05 -19.44
CA THR A 362 13.13 2.15 -18.96
C THR A 362 14.46 2.86 -18.99
N GLY A 363 15.02 3.09 -17.80
CA GLY A 363 16.30 3.76 -17.64
C GLY A 363 17.49 2.92 -18.16
N PRO A 364 18.62 3.55 -18.49
CA PRO A 364 19.79 2.86 -19.05
C PRO A 364 20.37 1.78 -18.14
N ILE A 365 20.27 1.93 -16.81
CA ILE A 365 20.71 0.91 -15.84
C ILE A 365 19.67 -0.21 -15.80
N ALA A 366 18.38 0.14 -15.77
CA ALA A 366 17.29 -0.83 -15.68
C ALA A 366 17.21 -1.77 -16.89
N LYS A 367 17.71 -1.35 -18.06
CA LYS A 367 17.82 -2.21 -19.26
C LYS A 367 18.71 -3.43 -19.06
N THR A 368 19.71 -3.36 -18.19
CA THR A 368 20.63 -4.47 -17.92
C THR A 368 20.32 -5.16 -16.61
N THR A 369 19.86 -4.42 -15.60
CA THR A 369 19.64 -4.95 -14.24
C THR A 369 18.21 -5.38 -13.96
N GLY A 370 17.22 -4.91 -14.73
CA GLY A 370 15.82 -4.89 -14.27
C GLY A 370 15.54 -3.70 -13.35
N ASP A 371 14.30 -3.60 -12.86
CA ASP A 371 13.90 -2.51 -11.97
C ASP A 371 14.58 -2.65 -10.60
N ILE A 372 15.52 -1.74 -10.32
CA ILE A 372 16.16 -1.60 -9.00
C ILE A 372 15.90 -0.21 -8.40
N GLY A 373 14.81 0.44 -8.83
CA GLY A 373 14.45 1.79 -8.46
C GLY A 373 14.19 1.93 -6.96
N PHE A 374 13.60 0.93 -6.31
CA PHE A 374 13.32 1.02 -4.88
C PHE A 374 14.56 0.77 -4.02
N GLU A 375 15.45 -0.17 -4.38
CA GLU A 375 16.71 -0.41 -3.67
C GLU A 375 17.64 0.80 -3.80
N SER A 376 17.72 1.36 -5.01
CA SER A 376 18.49 2.58 -5.24
C SER A 376 17.91 3.76 -4.47
N ALA A 377 16.59 3.92 -4.41
CA ALA A 377 15.94 4.93 -3.55
C ALA A 377 16.33 4.74 -2.07
N PHE A 378 16.25 3.52 -1.55
CA PHE A 378 16.57 3.23 -0.15
C PHE A 378 18.03 3.58 0.19
N VAL A 379 18.96 3.03 -0.59
CA VAL A 379 20.39 3.12 -0.32
C VAL A 379 20.90 4.53 -0.55
N VAL A 380 20.54 5.15 -1.68
CA VAL A 380 21.03 6.50 -2.02
C VAL A 380 20.45 7.55 -1.09
N THR A 381 19.13 7.51 -0.81
CA THR A 381 18.55 8.43 0.17
C THR A 381 19.21 8.25 1.53
N GLY A 382 19.48 7.01 1.96
CA GLY A 382 20.14 6.79 3.22
C GLY A 382 21.57 7.33 3.29
N LEU A 383 22.37 7.07 2.27
CA LEU A 383 23.74 7.58 2.17
C LEU A 383 23.81 9.11 2.10
N LEU A 384 22.85 9.76 1.43
CA LEU A 384 22.79 11.22 1.35
C LEU A 384 22.21 11.86 2.61
N TYR A 385 21.28 11.18 3.30
CA TYR A 385 20.62 11.72 4.47
C TYR A 385 21.58 11.91 5.64
N VAL A 386 22.49 10.95 5.90
CA VAL A 386 23.46 11.03 6.99
C VAL A 386 24.29 12.32 6.97
N PRO A 387 25.05 12.66 5.90
CA PRO A 387 25.85 13.89 5.86
C PRO A 387 25.00 15.16 5.86
N LEU A 388 23.85 15.17 5.17
CA LEU A 388 22.94 16.32 5.15
C LEU A 388 22.36 16.61 6.53
N ARG A 389 22.02 15.55 7.28
CA ARG A 389 21.50 15.66 8.64
C ARG A 389 22.57 16.13 9.62
N TYR A 390 23.82 15.66 9.50
CA TYR A 390 24.94 16.22 10.28
C TYR A 390 25.16 17.72 10.01
N LEU A 391 25.03 18.15 8.76
CA LEU A 391 25.13 19.56 8.40
C LEU A 391 23.98 20.38 9.01
N GLU A 392 22.75 19.87 8.93
CA GLU A 392 21.57 20.49 9.54
C GLU A 392 21.74 20.65 11.06
N ILE A 393 22.18 19.58 11.75
CA ILE A 393 22.46 19.62 13.20
C ILE A 393 23.57 20.64 13.51
N ARG A 394 24.62 20.74 12.69
CA ARG A 394 25.69 21.73 12.90
C ARG A 394 25.20 23.17 12.75
N ILE A 395 24.32 23.43 11.78
CA ILE A 395 23.77 24.76 11.50
C ILE A 395 22.74 25.16 12.56
N GLN A 396 21.84 24.24 12.92
CA GLN A 396 20.69 24.52 13.79
C GLN A 396 20.97 24.25 15.27
N LYS A 397 22.05 23.51 15.58
CA LYS A 397 22.44 23.05 16.94
C LYS A 397 21.31 22.33 17.67
N ARG A 398 20.46 21.62 16.93
CA ARG A 398 19.27 20.89 17.43
C ARG A 398 19.23 19.52 16.76
N VAL A 399 18.82 18.50 17.51
CA VAL A 399 18.60 17.12 17.04
C VAL A 399 17.11 16.88 16.92
#